data_AF-A0A8H4FJ76-F1
#
_entry.id   AF-A0A8H4FJ76-F1
#
_cell.length_a   1.000
_cell.length_b   1.000
_cell.length_c   1.000
_cell.angle_alpha   90.00
_cell.angle_beta   90.00
_cell.angle_gamma   90.00
#
_symmetry.space_group_name_H-M   'P 1'
#
loop_
_entity.id
_entity.type
_entity.pdbx_description
1 polymer ?
#
loop_
_entity_poly.entity_id
_entity_poly.type
_entity_poly.pdbx_seq_one_letter_code
_entity_poly.pdbx_strand_id
1 'polypeptide(L)'
;MGGKVDVYIDIASLYSYIAFYYIIKNQGALAAHGVKLESVPIPHLLNSVSPLIAFQPPPRASRRYQRGVRYVGPLPFRSASTKIAAGNKPPWTLPAKAKYGTHDARRSSIRVGKPDITTPPDFMDRSMTILPLRALHFIKKTYPDATYQTAWHWLLHCFWEPPNLNLTKPDVLVKALADAPQEYPLPAGAKAKLFSEADVKKIMEGTATQEIKDAVKAKTQEAVERGAFGAPWFWAVNDEGKEEPFFGSDRFHFLYEFLGVPFQDVAIMPPGSQRRDTKL
;
A
#
# COMPACT_ATOMS: atom_id res chain seq x y z
N MET A 1 -12.38 4.94 -23.23
CA MET A 1 -11.02 4.57 -22.82
C MET A 1 -10.78 5.24 -21.50
N GLY A 2 -10.29 4.48 -20.54
CA GLY A 2 -10.25 4.91 -19.15
C GLY A 2 -10.83 3.88 -18.20
N GLY A 3 -11.08 4.34 -16.98
CA GLY A 3 -11.60 3.52 -15.91
C GLY A 3 -11.18 4.03 -14.55
N LYS A 4 -11.50 3.27 -13.51
CA LYS A 4 -11.03 3.50 -12.15
C LYS A 4 -10.04 2.41 -11.76
N VAL A 5 -8.95 2.77 -11.11
CA VAL A 5 -7.98 1.83 -10.56
C VAL A 5 -7.75 2.11 -9.09
N ASP A 6 -8.17 1.18 -8.23
CA ASP A 6 -7.80 1.19 -6.82
C ASP A 6 -6.42 0.55 -6.68
N VAL A 7 -5.46 1.30 -6.11
CA VAL A 7 -4.05 0.93 -5.99
C VAL A 7 -3.72 0.68 -4.54
N TYR A 8 -3.74 -0.57 -4.12
CA TYR A 8 -3.46 -0.98 -2.76
C TYR A 8 -1.96 -1.14 -2.53
N ILE A 9 -1.42 -0.33 -1.64
CA ILE A 9 0.02 -0.21 -1.39
C ILE A 9 0.35 -0.14 0.09
N ASP A 10 1.58 -0.52 0.41
CA ASP A 10 2.18 -0.43 1.75
C ASP A 10 3.53 0.28 1.67
N ILE A 11 3.87 1.02 2.71
CA ILE A 11 5.21 1.55 2.97
C ILE A 11 6.25 0.41 3.04
N ALA A 12 5.93 -0.73 3.66
CA ALA A 12 6.90 -1.82 3.82
C ALA A 12 7.16 -2.63 2.54
N SER A 13 6.54 -2.30 1.41
CA SER A 13 6.77 -2.99 0.14
C SER A 13 7.61 -2.16 -0.81
N LEU A 14 8.79 -2.67 -1.16
CA LEU A 14 9.67 -2.07 -2.16
C LEU A 14 8.92 -1.88 -3.48
N TYR A 15 8.21 -2.92 -3.92
CA TYR A 15 7.47 -2.87 -5.17
C TYR A 15 6.28 -1.91 -5.11
N SER A 16 5.72 -1.64 -3.93
CA SER A 16 4.73 -0.58 -3.77
C SER A 16 5.34 0.79 -3.99
N TYR A 17 6.56 1.04 -3.51
CA TYR A 17 7.26 2.29 -3.79
C TYR A 17 7.52 2.47 -5.29
N ILE A 18 8.04 1.41 -5.93
CA ILE A 18 8.33 1.41 -7.37
C ILE A 18 7.06 1.66 -8.19
N ALA A 19 5.97 0.97 -7.86
CA ALA A 19 4.68 1.16 -8.52
C ALA A 19 4.12 2.57 -8.29
N PHE A 20 4.13 3.06 -7.05
CA PHE A 20 3.67 4.40 -6.72
C PHE A 20 4.46 5.46 -7.48
N TYR A 21 5.79 5.38 -7.48
CA TYR A 21 6.64 6.34 -8.18
C TYR A 21 6.41 6.33 -9.71
N TYR A 22 6.21 5.14 -10.29
CA TYR A 22 5.82 5.02 -11.69
C TYR A 22 4.46 5.67 -11.97
N ILE A 23 3.46 5.45 -11.10
CA ILE A 23 2.12 6.02 -11.26
C ILE A 23 2.14 7.54 -11.20
N ILE A 24 2.77 8.15 -10.20
CA ILE A 24 2.79 9.63 -10.07
C ILE A 24 3.48 10.32 -11.26
N LYS A 25 4.46 9.67 -11.90
CA LYS A 25 5.12 10.21 -13.10
C LYS A 25 4.22 10.16 -14.33
N ASN A 26 3.31 9.19 -14.39
CA ASN A 26 2.42 8.96 -15.53
C ASN A 26 0.97 9.41 -15.26
N GLN A 27 0.66 9.92 -14.06
CA GLN A 27 -0.72 10.22 -13.65
C GLN A 27 -1.40 11.24 -14.55
N GLY A 28 -0.67 12.24 -15.05
CA GLY A 28 -1.21 13.24 -15.97
C GLY A 28 -1.61 12.62 -17.31
N ALA A 29 -0.78 11.73 -17.85
CA ALA A 29 -1.10 10.99 -19.07
C ALA A 29 -2.29 10.03 -18.86
N LEU A 30 -2.32 9.31 -17.74
CA LEU A 30 -3.43 8.42 -17.40
C LEU A 30 -4.75 9.19 -17.23
N ALA A 31 -4.71 10.34 -16.55
CA ALA A 31 -5.87 11.21 -16.40
C ALA A 31 -6.37 11.78 -17.74
N ALA A 32 -5.45 12.10 -18.67
CA ALA A 32 -5.82 12.53 -20.03
C ALA A 32 -6.54 11.43 -20.83
N HIS A 33 -6.32 10.17 -20.48
CA HIS A 33 -7.06 9.01 -20.99
C HIS A 33 -8.25 8.62 -20.12
N GLY A 34 -8.74 9.50 -19.23
CA GLY A 34 -9.92 9.22 -18.40
C GLY A 34 -9.69 8.20 -17.27
N VAL A 35 -8.45 7.81 -17.00
CA VAL A 35 -8.13 6.88 -15.90
C VAL A 35 -8.09 7.64 -14.57
N LYS A 36 -8.89 7.18 -13.61
CA LYS A 36 -8.90 7.67 -12.23
C LYS A 36 -8.15 6.70 -11.34
N LEU A 37 -7.08 7.17 -10.72
CA LEU A 37 -6.25 6.38 -9.81
C LEU A 37 -6.61 6.72 -8.36
N GLU A 38 -6.71 5.71 -7.52
CA GLU A 38 -6.92 5.90 -6.09
C GLU A 38 -5.94 5.05 -5.29
N SER A 39 -4.93 5.67 -4.64
CA SER A 39 -4.05 4.93 -3.73
C SER A 39 -4.77 4.63 -2.40
N VAL A 40 -4.61 3.39 -1.92
CA VAL A 40 -5.24 2.85 -0.71
C VAL A 40 -4.16 2.25 0.20
N PRO A 41 -3.95 2.78 1.42
CA PRO A 41 -2.95 2.24 2.34
C PRO A 41 -3.44 0.93 2.95
N ILE A 42 -2.69 -0.15 2.74
CA ILE A 42 -2.92 -1.45 3.38
C ILE A 42 -1.58 -2.07 3.83
N PRO A 43 -1.57 -2.92 4.86
CA PRO A 43 -0.37 -3.68 5.21
C PRO A 43 -0.05 -4.74 4.14
N HIS A 44 1.21 -4.81 3.71
CA HIS A 44 1.76 -5.72 2.70
C HIS A 44 1.73 -7.17 3.18
N LEU A 45 2.03 -7.36 4.45
CA LEU A 45 1.89 -8.64 5.13
C LEU A 45 0.40 -8.83 5.44
N LEU A 46 -0.38 -9.23 4.44
CA LEU A 46 -1.82 -9.55 4.57
C LEU A 46 -2.13 -10.72 5.52
N ASN A 47 -1.12 -11.24 6.22
CA ASN A 47 -1.21 -12.25 7.26
C ASN A 47 -0.96 -11.71 8.67
N SER A 48 -0.44 -10.48 8.82
CA SER A 48 0.05 -9.96 10.11
C SER A 48 -0.98 -9.12 10.88
N VAL A 49 -2.26 -9.24 10.56
CA VAL A 49 -3.34 -8.78 11.45
C VAL A 49 -3.41 -9.74 12.64
N SER A 50 -2.46 -9.58 13.56
CA SER A 50 -2.40 -10.36 14.80
C SER A 50 -3.70 -10.21 15.61
N PRO A 51 -4.08 -11.25 16.38
CA PRO A 51 -5.30 -11.27 17.19
C PRO A 51 -5.11 -10.45 18.48
N LEU A 52 -4.96 -9.13 18.39
CA LEU A 52 -4.95 -8.25 19.58
C LEU A 52 -6.38 -7.89 20.05
N ILE A 53 -7.28 -8.88 20.04
CA ILE A 53 -8.55 -8.85 20.77
C ILE A 53 -8.74 -10.25 21.36
N ALA A 54 -8.14 -10.49 22.52
CA ALA A 54 -8.45 -11.66 23.32
C ALA A 54 -9.85 -11.48 23.92
N PHE A 55 -10.83 -12.22 23.41
CA PHE A 55 -12.12 -12.37 24.06
C PHE A 55 -11.93 -13.20 25.33
N GLN A 56 -12.19 -12.61 26.51
CA GLN A 56 -12.40 -13.41 27.72
C GLN A 56 -13.78 -14.07 27.61
N PRO A 57 -13.89 -15.42 27.57
CA PRO A 57 -15.20 -16.04 27.65
C PRO A 57 -15.82 -15.77 29.03
N PRO A 58 -17.13 -15.46 29.12
CA PRO A 58 -17.79 -15.33 30.41
C PRO A 58 -17.78 -16.68 31.16
N PRO A 59 -17.90 -16.69 32.50
CA PRO A 59 -17.85 -17.91 33.30
C PRO A 59 -18.95 -18.88 32.86
N ARG A 60 -18.59 -20.17 32.71
CA ARG A 60 -19.48 -21.24 32.25
C ARG A 60 -20.73 -21.31 33.12
N ALA A 61 -21.89 -20.97 32.56
CA ALA A 61 -23.17 -21.38 33.11
C ALA A 61 -23.39 -22.87 32.77
N SER A 62 -23.40 -23.73 33.78
CA SER A 62 -23.80 -25.13 33.65
C SER A 62 -25.26 -25.21 33.21
N ARG A 63 -25.55 -25.94 32.12
CA ARG A 63 -26.93 -26.28 31.76
C ARG A 63 -27.14 -27.78 31.75
N ARG A 64 -28.03 -28.20 32.65
CA ARG A 64 -28.76 -29.46 32.65
C ARG A 64 -29.54 -29.62 31.33
N TYR A 65 -29.58 -30.85 30.86
CA TYR A 65 -30.34 -31.30 29.69
C TYR A 65 -31.82 -31.43 30.06
N GLN A 66 -32.71 -30.74 29.33
CA GLN A 66 -34.13 -31.13 29.24
C GLN A 66 -34.59 -31.10 27.79
N ARG A 67 -35.23 -32.21 27.40
CA ARG A 67 -35.80 -32.50 26.08
C ARG A 67 -36.99 -31.58 25.76
N GLY A 68 -37.16 -31.25 24.48
CA GLY A 68 -38.48 -30.91 23.92
C GLY A 68 -38.49 -29.71 22.97
N VAL A 69 -38.47 -30.01 21.66
CA VAL A 69 -39.02 -29.27 20.51
C VAL A 69 -38.68 -27.78 20.37
N ARG A 70 -38.03 -27.41 19.24
CA ARG A 70 -38.30 -26.12 18.55
C ARG A 70 -37.80 -26.10 17.10
N TYR A 71 -38.65 -25.51 16.26
CA TYR A 71 -38.43 -25.04 14.89
C TYR A 71 -37.02 -24.45 14.66
N VAL A 72 -36.38 -24.81 13.55
CA VAL A 72 -35.14 -24.17 13.08
C VAL A 72 -35.44 -23.47 11.76
N GLY A 73 -35.79 -22.19 11.82
CA GLY A 73 -35.58 -21.27 10.70
C GLY A 73 -34.14 -20.72 10.79
N PRO A 74 -33.44 -20.49 9.67
CA PRO A 74 -32.08 -19.96 9.73
C PRO A 74 -32.11 -18.48 10.11
N LEU A 75 -31.80 -18.17 11.37
CA LEU A 75 -31.36 -16.83 11.76
C LEU A 75 -29.89 -16.67 11.34
N PRO A 76 -29.49 -15.59 10.66
CA PRO A 76 -28.10 -15.37 10.28
C PRO A 76 -27.33 -14.90 11.52
N PHE A 77 -26.73 -15.84 12.22
CA PHE A 77 -25.79 -15.56 13.30
C PHE A 77 -24.42 -15.23 12.67
N ARG A 78 -24.16 -13.95 12.36
CA ARG A 78 -22.82 -13.50 11.96
C ARG A 78 -21.93 -13.35 13.20
N SER A 79 -21.40 -14.48 13.66
CA SER A 79 -20.25 -14.56 14.54
C SER A 79 -19.09 -15.17 13.75
N ALA A 80 -18.26 -14.34 13.13
CA ALA A 80 -16.99 -14.78 12.59
C ALA A 80 -15.95 -13.68 12.78
N SER A 81 -15.10 -13.87 13.79
CA SER A 81 -13.77 -13.25 13.85
C SER A 81 -12.95 -13.84 12.70
N THR A 82 -12.98 -13.20 11.53
CA THR A 82 -12.20 -13.65 10.36
C THR A 82 -10.73 -13.35 10.61
N LYS A 83 -9.90 -14.39 10.70
CA LYS A 83 -8.45 -14.26 10.55
C LYS A 83 -8.20 -13.83 9.11
N ILE A 84 -7.72 -12.61 8.93
CA ILE A 84 -7.33 -12.08 7.62
C ILE A 84 -5.94 -12.66 7.33
N ALA A 85 -5.89 -13.75 6.57
CA ALA A 85 -4.63 -14.31 6.11
C ALA A 85 -4.82 -14.84 4.70
N ALA A 86 -4.18 -14.19 3.73
CA ALA A 86 -4.04 -14.71 2.37
C ALA A 86 -3.16 -15.99 2.31
N GLY A 87 -2.62 -16.44 3.44
CA GLY A 87 -1.77 -17.64 3.54
C GLY A 87 -0.37 -17.48 2.94
N ASN A 88 -0.02 -16.28 2.47
CA ASN A 88 1.22 -16.02 1.75
C ASN A 88 2.46 -15.95 2.68
N LYS A 89 3.56 -16.61 2.32
CA LYS A 89 4.83 -16.45 3.04
C LYS A 89 5.69 -15.41 2.35
N PRO A 90 6.40 -14.55 3.10
CA PRO A 90 7.26 -13.55 2.47
C PRO A 90 8.31 -14.19 1.55
N PRO A 91 8.61 -13.59 0.39
CA PRO A 91 9.44 -14.22 -0.63
C PRO A 91 10.87 -14.50 -0.15
N TRP A 92 11.41 -13.69 0.75
CA TRP A 92 12.75 -13.86 1.31
C TRP A 92 12.91 -15.07 2.24
N THR A 93 11.80 -15.70 2.67
CA THR A 93 11.86 -16.94 3.48
C THR A 93 12.40 -18.14 2.69
N LEU A 94 12.39 -18.06 1.35
CA LEU A 94 12.99 -19.06 0.47
C LEU A 94 14.35 -18.54 -0.04
N PRO A 95 15.49 -19.18 0.27
CA PRO A 95 16.82 -18.68 -0.09
C PRO A 95 17.02 -18.36 -1.58
N ALA A 96 16.44 -19.18 -2.47
CA ALA A 96 16.50 -18.93 -3.91
C ALA A 96 15.83 -17.61 -4.32
N LYS A 97 14.66 -17.30 -3.73
CA LYS A 97 13.93 -16.04 -3.96
C LYS A 97 14.64 -14.87 -3.30
N ALA A 98 15.26 -15.05 -2.13
CA ALA A 98 16.07 -14.03 -1.50
C ALA A 98 17.26 -13.61 -2.38
N LYS A 99 17.98 -14.59 -2.94
CA LYS A 99 19.09 -14.33 -3.87
C LYS A 99 18.64 -13.66 -5.16
N TYR A 100 17.51 -14.08 -5.74
CA TYR A 100 16.93 -13.42 -6.92
C TYR A 100 16.51 -11.98 -6.61
N GLY A 101 15.89 -11.77 -5.44
CA GLY A 101 15.33 -10.48 -5.02
C GLY A 101 16.36 -9.35 -4.99
N THR A 102 17.63 -9.62 -4.72
CA THR A 102 18.68 -8.57 -4.75
C THR A 102 18.90 -8.02 -6.15
N HIS A 103 18.89 -8.89 -7.17
CA HIS A 103 19.02 -8.48 -8.56
C HIS A 103 17.76 -7.76 -9.06
N ASP A 104 16.60 -8.30 -8.70
CA ASP A 104 15.30 -7.80 -9.14
C ASP A 104 14.95 -6.44 -8.53
N ALA A 105 15.17 -6.28 -7.23
CA ALA A 105 15.02 -5.01 -6.51
C ALA A 105 15.84 -3.91 -7.20
N ARG A 106 17.13 -4.17 -7.44
CA ARG A 106 18.04 -3.22 -8.07
C ARG A 106 17.59 -2.82 -9.48
N ARG A 107 17.23 -3.80 -10.32
CA ARG A 107 16.74 -3.56 -11.69
C ARG A 107 15.45 -2.75 -11.67
N SER A 108 14.52 -3.10 -10.78
CA SER A 108 13.21 -2.47 -10.69
C SER A 108 13.31 -1.02 -10.20
N SER A 109 14.18 -0.74 -9.23
CA SER A 109 14.51 0.60 -8.75
C SER A 109 15.15 1.48 -9.83
N ILE A 110 16.15 0.96 -10.57
CA ILE A 110 16.79 1.67 -11.68
C ILE A 110 15.80 1.97 -12.81
N ARG A 111 14.93 1.00 -13.14
CA ARG A 111 13.91 1.15 -14.20
C ARG A 111 13.01 2.37 -13.98
N VAL A 112 12.67 2.68 -12.73
CA VAL A 112 11.82 3.84 -12.42
C VAL A 112 12.62 5.11 -12.13
N GLY A 113 13.95 5.06 -12.10
CA GLY A 113 14.81 6.21 -11.82
C GLY A 113 15.03 6.48 -10.33
N LYS A 114 14.97 5.44 -9.49
CA LYS A 114 15.17 5.50 -8.04
C LYS A 114 16.36 4.61 -7.60
N PRO A 115 17.59 4.88 -8.07
CA PRO A 115 18.74 4.01 -7.78
C PRO A 115 19.13 3.98 -6.29
N ASP A 116 18.74 5.00 -5.52
CA ASP A 116 19.12 5.16 -4.11
C ASP A 116 18.25 4.37 -3.13
N ILE A 117 17.28 3.59 -3.61
CA ILE A 117 16.49 2.72 -2.74
C ILE A 117 17.37 1.63 -2.14
N THR A 118 17.38 1.56 -0.81
CA THR A 118 18.09 0.58 -0.01
C THR A 118 17.14 -0.12 0.95
N THR A 119 17.37 -1.40 1.20
CA THR A 119 16.60 -2.12 2.23
C THR A 119 16.91 -1.53 3.61
N PRO A 120 15.90 -1.13 4.40
CA PRO A 120 16.12 -0.65 5.76
C PRO A 120 16.86 -1.67 6.63
N PRO A 121 17.73 -1.22 7.56
CA PRO A 121 18.24 -2.10 8.60
C PRO A 121 17.07 -2.62 9.46
N ASP A 122 17.19 -3.83 10.01
CA ASP A 122 16.14 -4.45 10.85
C ASP A 122 14.77 -4.49 10.15
N PHE A 123 14.75 -4.76 8.85
CA PHE A 123 13.55 -4.67 8.01
C PHE A 123 12.33 -5.39 8.58
N MET A 124 12.52 -6.54 9.24
CA MET A 124 11.41 -7.29 9.84
C MET A 124 10.65 -6.46 10.88
N ASP A 125 11.35 -5.77 11.76
CA ASP A 125 10.73 -4.92 12.78
C ASP A 125 10.13 -3.65 12.16
N ARG A 126 10.83 -3.07 11.17
CA ARG A 126 10.40 -1.84 10.50
C ARG A 126 9.23 -2.07 9.54
N SER A 127 8.99 -3.32 9.12
CA SER A 127 7.89 -3.70 8.23
C SER A 127 6.50 -3.68 8.90
N MET A 128 6.42 -3.46 10.22
CA MET A 128 5.17 -3.34 10.97
C MET A 128 4.54 -1.94 10.84
N THR A 129 4.12 -1.58 9.63
CA THR A 129 3.74 -0.22 9.21
C THR A 129 2.33 0.22 9.60
N ILE A 130 1.67 -0.45 10.54
CA ILE A 130 0.27 -0.12 10.93
C ILE A 130 0.12 1.34 11.37
N LEU A 131 1.07 1.89 12.13
CA LEU A 131 1.03 3.27 12.60
C LEU A 131 1.09 4.29 11.43
N PRO A 132 2.12 4.27 10.56
CA PRO A 132 2.17 5.21 9.43
C PRO A 132 1.06 4.98 8.39
N LEU A 133 0.55 3.75 8.22
CA LEU A 133 -0.63 3.50 7.39
C LEU A 133 -1.89 4.17 7.96
N ARG A 134 -2.08 4.16 9.28
CA ARG A 134 -3.18 4.92 9.93
C ARG A 134 -3.05 6.42 9.71
N ALA A 135 -1.83 6.96 9.77
CA ALA A 135 -1.58 8.37 9.45
C ALA A 135 -2.01 8.69 8.01
N LEU A 136 -1.65 7.84 7.04
CA LEU A 136 -2.05 8.01 5.64
C LEU A 136 -3.57 7.91 5.43
N HIS A 137 -4.27 7.02 6.14
CA HIS A 137 -5.74 6.96 6.13
C HIS A 137 -6.37 8.25 6.66
N PHE A 138 -5.86 8.76 7.78
CA PHE A 138 -6.34 10.03 8.33
C PHE A 138 -6.07 11.20 7.38
N ILE A 139 -4.88 11.22 6.76
CA ILE A 139 -4.51 12.26 5.80
C ILE A 139 -5.45 12.23 4.60
N LYS A 140 -5.68 11.05 3.99
CA LYS A 140 -6.60 10.85 2.86
C LYS A 140 -8.00 11.36 3.15
N LYS A 141 -8.49 11.16 4.38
CA LYS A 141 -9.83 11.59 4.81
C LYS A 141 -9.93 13.10 4.98
N THR A 142 -8.85 13.75 5.43
CA THR A 142 -8.93 15.10 6.02
C THR A 142 -8.33 16.19 5.14
N TYR A 143 -7.37 15.85 4.28
CA TYR A 143 -6.61 16.81 3.47
C TYR A 143 -6.84 16.57 1.97
N PRO A 144 -6.54 17.55 1.10
CA PRO A 144 -6.63 17.39 -0.35
C PRO A 144 -5.79 16.23 -0.88
N ASP A 145 -6.19 15.67 -2.02
CA ASP A 145 -5.51 14.52 -2.63
C ASP A 145 -4.03 14.81 -2.92
N ALA A 146 -3.69 16.01 -3.36
CA ALA A 146 -2.30 16.43 -3.57
C ALA A 146 -1.44 16.34 -2.30
N THR A 147 -2.00 16.73 -1.14
CA THR A 147 -1.34 16.61 0.17
C THR A 147 -1.15 15.14 0.54
N TYR A 148 -2.16 14.31 0.29
CA TYR A 148 -2.12 12.88 0.53
C TYR A 148 -1.07 12.16 -0.34
N GLN A 149 -1.01 12.47 -1.64
CA GLN A 149 0.00 11.92 -2.54
C GLN A 149 1.42 12.36 -2.15
N THR A 150 1.60 13.62 -1.77
CA THR A 150 2.89 14.13 -1.31
C THR A 150 3.34 13.43 -0.03
N ALA A 151 2.43 13.25 0.94
CA ALA A 151 2.70 12.51 2.17
C ALA A 151 3.07 11.04 1.90
N TRP A 152 2.39 10.38 0.97
CA TRP A 152 2.76 9.03 0.52
C TRP A 152 4.19 8.97 -0.02
N HIS A 153 4.50 9.84 -0.99
CA HIS A 153 5.80 9.85 -1.64
C HIS A 153 6.92 10.12 -0.61
N TRP A 154 6.68 11.08 0.28
CA TRP A 154 7.61 11.44 1.34
C TRP A 154 7.87 10.29 2.32
N LEU A 155 6.82 9.63 2.83
CA LEU A 155 6.99 8.52 3.78
C LEU A 155 7.64 7.29 3.12
N LEU A 156 7.35 7.02 1.84
CA LEU A 156 8.04 5.97 1.08
C LEU A 156 9.54 6.28 0.94
N HIS A 157 9.89 7.53 0.62
CA HIS A 157 11.29 7.98 0.58
C HIS A 157 11.95 7.85 1.95
N CYS A 158 11.34 8.36 3.02
CA CYS A 158 11.88 8.25 4.37
C CYS A 158 12.15 6.80 4.78
N PHE A 159 11.31 5.86 4.34
CA PHE A 159 11.47 4.46 4.67
C PHE A 159 12.55 3.79 3.81
N TRP A 160 12.50 3.94 2.47
CA TRP A 160 13.29 3.14 1.52
C TRP A 160 14.59 3.79 1.05
N GLU A 161 14.80 5.08 1.26
CA GLU A 161 16.04 5.75 0.88
C GLU A 161 16.82 6.16 2.13
N PRO A 162 18.16 6.22 2.08
CA PRO A 162 18.98 6.65 3.20
C PRO A 162 18.49 7.97 3.80
N PRO A 163 18.38 8.10 5.13
CA PRO A 163 18.91 7.18 6.16
C PRO A 163 17.98 6.04 6.59
N ASN A 164 16.89 5.74 5.86
CA ASN A 164 15.90 4.69 6.18
C ASN A 164 15.28 4.84 7.58
N LEU A 165 14.46 5.87 7.79
CA LEU A 165 13.78 6.16 9.05
C LEU A 165 12.86 5.01 9.51
N ASN A 166 12.86 4.75 10.82
CA ASN A 166 11.95 3.77 11.42
C ASN A 166 10.57 4.39 11.70
N LEU A 167 9.71 4.45 10.68
CA LEU A 167 8.37 5.03 10.78
C LEU A 167 7.39 4.27 11.70
N THR A 168 7.78 3.11 12.23
CA THR A 168 6.98 2.38 13.24
C THR A 168 7.05 3.03 14.61
N LYS A 169 8.03 3.91 14.85
CA LYS A 169 8.23 4.64 16.10
C LYS A 169 7.44 5.96 16.06
N PRO A 170 6.57 6.26 17.05
CA PRO A 170 5.73 7.46 17.03
C PRO A 170 6.49 8.79 16.92
N ASP A 171 7.60 8.92 17.65
CA ASP A 171 8.47 10.10 17.65
C ASP A 171 9.15 10.31 16.29
N VAL A 172 9.60 9.22 15.66
CA VAL A 172 10.20 9.27 14.31
C VAL A 172 9.15 9.64 13.26
N LEU A 173 7.92 9.10 13.38
CA LEU A 173 6.83 9.45 12.47
C LEU A 173 6.40 10.90 12.63
N VAL A 174 6.30 11.42 13.86
CA VAL A 174 6.05 12.85 14.14
C VAL A 174 7.08 13.71 13.43
N LYS A 175 8.37 13.38 13.60
CA LYS A 175 9.45 14.13 12.95
C LYS A 175 9.36 14.05 11.43
N ALA A 176 9.13 12.86 10.87
CA ALA A 176 8.98 12.68 9.43
C ALA A 176 7.80 13.52 8.89
N LEU A 177 6.65 13.54 9.54
CA LEU A 177 5.51 14.38 9.14
C LEU A 177 5.81 15.88 9.27
N ALA A 178 6.52 16.29 10.32
CA ALA A 178 6.92 17.69 10.52
C ALA A 178 7.98 18.16 9.52
N ASP A 179 8.81 17.26 9.00
CA ASP A 179 9.84 17.54 7.99
C ASP A 179 9.33 17.33 6.55
N ALA A 180 8.08 16.88 6.38
CA ALA A 180 7.48 16.68 5.07
C ALA A 180 7.43 17.99 4.29
N PRO A 181 7.99 18.05 3.07
CA PRO A 181 7.95 19.25 2.25
C PRO A 181 6.60 19.43 1.57
N GLN A 182 6.21 20.68 1.31
CA GLN A 182 4.95 21.01 0.65
C GLN A 182 4.77 20.29 -0.70
N GLU A 183 5.87 20.03 -1.40
CA GLU A 183 5.92 19.25 -2.65
C GLU A 183 7.08 18.25 -2.58
N TYR A 184 6.89 17.05 -3.13
CA TYR A 184 7.92 16.02 -3.18
C TYR A 184 7.96 15.26 -4.52
N PRO A 185 9.11 15.17 -5.23
CA PRO A 185 10.45 15.59 -4.82
C PRO A 185 10.59 17.10 -4.61
N LEU A 186 11.40 17.50 -3.63
CA LEU A 186 11.52 18.90 -3.22
C LEU A 186 12.11 19.75 -4.37
N PRO A 187 11.40 20.79 -4.85
CA PRO A 187 11.98 21.73 -5.81
C PRO A 187 13.18 22.47 -5.21
N ALA A 188 14.17 22.79 -6.03
CA ALA A 188 15.37 23.48 -5.57
C ALA A 188 15.02 24.80 -4.85
N GLY A 189 15.44 24.93 -3.60
CA GLY A 189 15.22 26.13 -2.79
C GLY A 189 13.87 26.20 -2.06
N ALA A 190 12.96 25.27 -2.27
CA ALA A 190 11.72 25.19 -1.50
C ALA A 190 12.01 24.79 -0.04
N LYS A 191 11.38 25.50 0.90
CA LYS A 191 11.47 25.23 2.36
C LYS A 191 10.10 25.10 3.02
N ALA A 192 9.04 25.26 2.26
CA ALA A 192 7.69 25.19 2.77
C ALA A 192 7.38 23.76 3.23
N LYS A 193 6.75 23.66 4.40
CA LYS A 193 6.35 22.40 5.01
C LYS A 193 4.94 22.02 4.56
N LEU A 194 4.70 20.72 4.42
CA LEU A 194 3.40 20.17 4.07
C LEU A 194 2.38 20.32 5.20
N PHE A 195 2.86 20.18 6.44
CA PHE A 195 2.04 20.18 7.64
C PHE A 195 2.58 21.20 8.65
N SER A 196 1.68 21.95 9.27
CA SER A 196 2.00 22.72 10.46
C SER A 196 2.16 21.80 11.68
N GLU A 197 2.73 22.30 12.77
CA GLU A 197 2.82 21.53 14.03
C GLU A 197 1.44 21.07 14.53
N ALA A 198 0.41 21.92 14.35
CA ALA A 198 -0.96 21.59 14.68
C ALA A 198 -1.51 20.45 13.81
N ASP A 199 -1.20 20.46 12.51
CA ASP A 199 -1.60 19.38 11.59
C ASP A 199 -0.93 18.06 11.96
N VAL A 200 0.37 18.07 12.30
CA VAL A 200 1.10 16.86 12.73
C VAL A 200 0.47 16.29 14.00
N LYS A 201 0.18 17.13 15.00
CA LYS A 201 -0.51 16.71 16.22
C LYS A 201 -1.87 16.08 15.90
N LYS A 202 -2.67 16.75 15.05
CA LYS A 202 -3.99 16.28 14.62
C LYS A 202 -3.91 14.93 13.88
N ILE A 203 -2.91 14.74 13.00
CA ILE A 203 -2.69 13.48 12.28
C ILE A 203 -2.38 12.36 13.27
N MET A 204 -1.49 12.60 14.23
CA MET A 204 -1.09 11.61 15.22
C MET A 204 -2.24 11.22 16.15
N GLU A 205 -3.04 12.19 16.62
CA GLU A 205 -4.28 11.91 17.36
C GLU A 205 -5.27 11.10 16.51
N GLY A 206 -5.40 11.45 15.23
CA GLY A 206 -6.20 10.74 14.23
C GLY A 206 -5.86 9.25 14.12
N THR A 207 -4.57 8.90 14.19
CA THR A 207 -4.12 7.48 14.14
C THR A 207 -4.64 6.62 15.29
N ALA A 208 -4.98 7.23 16.43
CA ALA A 208 -5.46 6.52 17.61
C ALA A 208 -6.98 6.30 17.60
N THR A 209 -7.72 7.06 16.77
CA THR A 209 -9.18 6.99 16.69
C THR A 209 -9.66 5.62 16.23
N GLN A 210 -10.81 5.18 16.75
CA GLN A 210 -11.42 3.91 16.36
C GLN A 210 -11.82 3.91 14.88
N GLU A 211 -12.31 5.05 14.38
CA GLU A 211 -12.69 5.24 12.99
C GLU A 211 -11.53 4.92 12.02
N ILE A 212 -10.34 5.47 12.25
CA ILE A 212 -9.18 5.22 11.38
C ILE A 212 -8.67 3.79 11.50
N LYS A 213 -8.72 3.20 12.70
CA LYS A 213 -8.40 1.78 12.91
C LYS A 213 -9.32 0.88 12.09
N ASP A 214 -10.61 1.17 12.10
CA ASP A 214 -11.61 0.41 11.37
C ASP A 214 -11.50 0.65 9.86
N ALA A 215 -11.19 1.87 9.41
CA ALA A 215 -10.94 2.18 8.00
C ALA A 215 -9.78 1.37 7.41
N VAL A 216 -8.65 1.29 8.12
CA VAL A 216 -7.50 0.47 7.71
C VAL A 216 -7.90 -1.00 7.62
N LYS A 217 -8.62 -1.51 8.64
CA LYS A 217 -9.08 -2.90 8.66
C LYS A 217 -10.04 -3.20 7.51
N ALA A 218 -11.01 -2.32 7.26
CA ALA A 218 -12.00 -2.47 6.21
C ALA A 218 -11.34 -2.48 4.82
N LYS A 219 -10.43 -1.55 4.54
CA LYS A 219 -9.71 -1.51 3.25
C LYS A 219 -8.76 -2.68 3.05
N THR A 220 -8.16 -3.19 4.13
CA THR A 220 -7.36 -4.42 4.07
C THR A 220 -8.24 -5.64 3.77
N GLN A 221 -9.42 -5.73 4.40
CA GLN A 221 -10.38 -6.81 4.17
C GLN A 221 -10.91 -6.78 2.73
N GLU A 222 -11.26 -5.60 2.22
CA GLU A 222 -11.70 -5.40 0.84
C GLU A 222 -10.64 -5.89 -0.17
N ALA A 223 -9.36 -5.58 0.04
CA ALA A 223 -8.28 -6.06 -0.80
C ALA A 223 -8.16 -7.59 -0.80
N VAL A 224 -8.29 -8.21 0.38
CA VAL A 224 -8.23 -9.68 0.53
C VAL A 224 -9.44 -10.37 -0.10
N GLU A 225 -10.64 -9.79 0.04
CA GLU A 225 -11.86 -10.28 -0.62
C GLU A 225 -11.75 -10.18 -2.15
N ARG A 226 -11.02 -9.19 -2.65
CA ARG A 226 -10.63 -9.04 -4.07
C ARG A 226 -9.46 -9.93 -4.49
N GLY A 227 -8.98 -10.83 -3.61
CA GLY A 227 -7.95 -11.82 -3.92
C GLY A 227 -6.52 -11.36 -3.71
N ALA A 228 -6.28 -10.19 -3.10
CA ALA A 228 -4.93 -9.71 -2.84
C ALA A 228 -4.16 -10.67 -1.94
N PHE A 229 -2.94 -11.03 -2.36
CA PHE A 229 -2.01 -11.86 -1.60
C PHE A 229 -0.69 -11.14 -1.28
N GLY A 230 -0.55 -9.87 -1.69
CA GLY A 230 0.57 -9.00 -1.38
C GLY A 230 0.32 -7.59 -1.91
N ALA A 231 1.30 -6.71 -1.77
CA ALA A 231 1.27 -5.35 -2.29
C ALA A 231 2.51 -5.05 -3.15
N PRO A 232 2.40 -4.30 -4.27
CA PRO A 232 1.22 -3.57 -4.72
C PRO A 232 0.17 -4.49 -5.37
N TRP A 233 -1.09 -4.16 -5.15
CA TRP A 233 -2.25 -4.81 -5.77
C TRP A 233 -3.14 -3.76 -6.42
N PHE A 234 -3.62 -4.05 -7.62
CA PHE A 234 -4.47 -3.16 -8.41
C PHE A 234 -5.81 -3.83 -8.62
N TRP A 235 -6.88 -3.08 -8.42
CA TRP A 235 -8.22 -3.45 -8.86
C TRP A 235 -8.70 -2.44 -9.88
N ALA A 236 -8.77 -2.84 -11.14
CA ALA A 236 -9.16 -1.97 -12.23
C ALA A 236 -10.60 -2.25 -12.64
N VAL A 237 -11.37 -1.18 -12.86
CA VAL A 237 -12.69 -1.20 -13.47
C VAL A 237 -12.62 -0.36 -14.74
N ASN A 238 -12.81 -0.96 -15.92
CA ASN A 238 -12.78 -0.22 -17.18
C ASN A 238 -14.11 0.48 -17.47
N ASP A 239 -14.18 1.27 -18.55
CA ASP A 239 -15.39 2.00 -18.93
C ASP A 239 -16.60 1.11 -19.30
N GLU A 240 -16.37 -0.18 -19.55
CA GLU A 240 -17.43 -1.18 -19.79
C GLU A 240 -17.97 -1.78 -18.48
N GLY A 241 -17.42 -1.40 -17.34
CA GLY A 241 -17.77 -1.95 -16.02
C GLY A 241 -17.17 -3.34 -15.75
N LYS A 242 -16.22 -3.80 -16.56
CA LYS A 242 -15.48 -5.05 -16.28
C LYS A 242 -14.44 -4.77 -15.20
N GLU A 243 -14.20 -5.76 -14.34
CA GLU A 243 -13.27 -5.65 -13.22
C GLU A 243 -12.16 -6.71 -13.30
N GLU A 244 -10.89 -6.31 -13.17
CA GLU A 244 -9.75 -7.24 -13.18
C GLU A 244 -8.65 -6.86 -12.15
N PRO A 245 -8.02 -7.86 -11.49
CA PRO A 245 -6.89 -7.65 -10.60
C PRO A 245 -5.54 -7.69 -11.32
N PHE A 246 -4.59 -6.86 -10.87
CA PHE A 246 -3.18 -6.93 -11.26
C PHE A 246 -2.25 -6.89 -10.04
N PHE A 247 -1.18 -7.67 -10.05
CA PHE A 247 -0.22 -7.75 -8.94
C PHE A 247 1.19 -7.39 -9.40
N GLY A 248 1.91 -6.64 -8.56
CA GLY A 248 3.31 -6.31 -8.77
C GLY A 248 3.53 -4.97 -9.46
N SER A 249 4.79 -4.53 -9.53
CA SER A 249 5.17 -3.23 -10.09
C SER A 249 5.50 -3.27 -11.58
N ASP A 250 5.26 -4.41 -12.24
CA ASP A 250 5.77 -4.74 -13.58
C ASP A 250 4.67 -5.14 -14.58
N ARG A 251 3.39 -4.98 -14.22
CA ARG A 251 2.23 -5.38 -15.04
C ARG A 251 1.44 -4.22 -15.64
N PHE A 252 2.04 -3.03 -15.72
CA PHE A 252 1.35 -1.84 -16.24
C PHE A 252 0.87 -2.01 -17.68
N HIS A 253 1.59 -2.76 -18.54
CA HIS A 253 1.14 -3.03 -19.92
C HIS A 253 -0.22 -3.74 -19.96
N PHE A 254 -0.42 -4.81 -19.18
CA PHE A 254 -1.71 -5.47 -19.10
C PHE A 254 -2.80 -4.57 -18.52
N LEU A 255 -2.46 -3.74 -17.52
CA LEU A 255 -3.39 -2.74 -16.98
C LEU A 255 -3.81 -1.73 -18.06
N TYR A 256 -2.89 -1.29 -18.91
CA TYR A 256 -3.16 -0.35 -20.00
C TYR A 256 -4.01 -0.98 -21.10
N GLU A 257 -3.70 -2.21 -21.51
CA GLU A 257 -4.54 -2.99 -22.44
C GLU A 257 -5.98 -3.09 -21.92
N PHE A 258 -6.15 -3.44 -20.64
CA PHE A 258 -7.45 -3.59 -20.01
C PHE A 258 -8.27 -2.28 -19.95
N LEU A 259 -7.59 -1.15 -19.73
CA LEU A 259 -8.19 0.19 -19.70
C LEU A 259 -8.35 0.82 -21.10
N GLY A 260 -7.85 0.16 -22.14
CA GLY A 260 -7.79 0.69 -23.51
C GLY A 260 -6.86 1.91 -23.64
N VAL A 261 -5.86 2.06 -22.76
CA VAL A 261 -4.87 3.13 -22.84
C VAL A 261 -3.79 2.74 -23.87
N PRO A 262 -3.55 3.54 -24.92
CA PRO A 262 -2.49 3.25 -25.88
C PRO A 262 -1.12 3.42 -25.23
N PHE A 263 -0.22 2.46 -25.47
CA PHE A 263 1.13 2.47 -24.93
C PHE A 263 2.11 1.77 -25.88
N GLN A 264 3.41 1.97 -25.63
CA GLN A 264 4.48 1.19 -26.24
C GLN A 264 5.13 0.36 -25.13
N ASP A 265 5.15 -0.96 -25.27
CA ASP A 265 5.73 -1.88 -24.28
C ASP A 265 7.28 -1.91 -24.35
N VAL A 266 7.85 -3.04 -24.78
CA VAL A 266 9.29 -3.21 -24.97
C VAL A 266 9.59 -3.32 -26.46
N ALA A 267 10.40 -2.38 -26.96
CA ALA A 267 10.87 -2.40 -28.34
C ALA A 267 12.37 -2.74 -28.41
N ILE A 268 12.74 -3.65 -29.31
CA ILE A 268 14.14 -3.88 -29.71
C ILE A 268 14.48 -2.88 -30.80
N MET A 269 15.57 -2.15 -30.63
CA MET A 269 16.04 -1.17 -31.60
C MET A 269 17.07 -1.80 -32.57
N PRO A 270 17.16 -1.34 -33.83
CA PRO A 270 18.16 -1.83 -34.78
C PRO A 270 19.60 -1.69 -34.27
N PRO A 271 20.54 -2.53 -34.75
CA PRO A 271 21.96 -2.35 -34.47
C PRO A 271 22.44 -0.93 -34.74
N GLY A 272 23.28 -0.38 -33.85
CA GLY A 272 23.76 1.01 -33.94
C GLY A 272 22.87 2.05 -33.26
N SER A 273 21.66 1.68 -32.81
CA SER A 273 20.82 2.56 -32.00
C SER A 273 21.46 2.86 -30.64
N GLN A 274 21.18 4.05 -30.09
CA GLN A 274 21.66 4.44 -28.78
C GLN A 274 21.12 3.45 -27.72
N ARG A 275 22.04 2.88 -26.92
CA ARG A 275 21.65 2.04 -25.79
C ARG A 275 20.99 2.91 -24.73
N ARG A 276 20.02 2.33 -24.04
CA ARG A 276 19.38 2.97 -22.88
C ARG A 276 20.48 3.31 -21.87
N ASP A 277 20.55 4.58 -21.46
CA ASP A 277 21.49 5.04 -20.43
C ASP A 277 20.96 4.61 -19.05
N THR A 278 21.15 3.33 -18.74
CA THR A 278 20.83 2.77 -17.43
C THR A 278 22.09 2.10 -16.90
N LYS A 279 22.73 2.74 -15.91
CA LYS A 279 23.80 2.13 -15.13
C LYS A 279 23.22 1.01 -14.25
N LEU A 280 22.96 -0.15 -14.86
CA LEU A 280 22.84 -1.43 -14.15
C LEU A 280 24.22 -1.90 -13.69
#